data_AF-M3AZR1-F1
#
_entry.id   AF-M3AZR1-F1
#
_cell.length_a   1.000
_cell.length_b   1.000
_cell.length_c   1.000
_cell.angle_alpha   90.00
_cell.angle_beta   90.00
_cell.angle_gamma   90.00
#
_symmetry.space_group_name_H-M   'P 1'
#
loop_
_entity.id
_entity.type
_entity.pdbx_description
1 polymer ?
#
loop_
_entity_poly.entity_id
_entity_poly.type
_entity_poly.pdbx_seq_one_letter_code
_entity_poly.pdbx_strand_id
1 'polypeptide(L)'
;MRGFIYRLFLTCLNIFFPPAAVMLLCGFDMDLLLNCVFFLLAVIPSHIHGFYISCTYFHRRHKVKKRRYPGGPKSLIYSSYVTNGGASNEEVRSLYRKEHGGNSRRTSRRKSRI
;
A
#
# COMPACT_ATOMS: atom_id res chain seq x y z
N MET A 1 3.34 6.80 -44.14
CA MET A 1 2.74 5.88 -43.15
C MET A 1 3.77 5.23 -42.22
N ARG A 2 4.90 4.69 -42.70
CA ARG A 2 5.92 4.00 -41.88
C ARG A 2 6.48 4.84 -40.70
N GLY A 3 6.83 6.11 -40.93
CA GLY A 3 7.36 6.98 -39.87
C GLY A 3 6.34 7.34 -38.78
N PHE A 4 5.06 7.42 -39.13
CA PHE A 4 3.99 7.67 -38.15
C PHE A 4 3.78 6.45 -37.24
N ILE A 5 3.72 5.25 -37.81
CA ILE A 5 3.62 3.99 -37.07
C ILE A 5 4.81 3.82 -36.12
N TYR A 6 6.03 4.13 -36.59
CA TYR A 6 7.24 4.08 -35.76
C TYR A 6 7.16 5.01 -34.55
N ARG A 7 6.75 6.28 -34.76
CA ARG A 7 6.57 7.24 -33.66
C ARG A 7 5.51 6.79 -32.66
N LEU A 8 4.40 6.26 -33.15
CA LEU A 8 3.30 5.78 -32.31
C LEU A 8 3.73 4.57 -31.47
N PHE A 9 4.47 3.64 -32.08
CA PHE A 9 5.08 2.50 -31.39
C PHE A 9 6.07 2.95 -30.31
N LEU A 10 6.98 3.87 -30.63
CA LEU A 10 7.97 4.36 -29.67
C LEU A 10 7.31 5.09 -28.49
N THR A 11 6.26 5.88 -28.74
CA THR A 11 5.48 6.54 -27.68
C THR A 11 4.81 5.51 -26.76
N CYS A 12 4.17 4.48 -27.32
CA CYS A 12 3.60 3.40 -26.50
C CYS A 12 4.68 2.72 -25.65
N LEU A 13 5.84 2.43 -26.24
CA LEU A 13 6.96 1.80 -25.55
C LEU A 13 7.51 2.69 -24.43
N ASN A 14 7.57 4.01 -24.64
CA ASN A 14 7.99 4.97 -23.63
C ASN A 14 7.01 5.04 -22.44
N ILE A 15 5.70 4.88 -22.68
CA ILE A 15 4.69 4.86 -21.62
C ILE A 15 4.85 3.64 -20.71
N PHE A 16 5.13 2.46 -21.26
CA PHE A 16 5.22 1.22 -20.48
C PHE A 16 6.64 0.93 -19.96
N PHE A 17 7.66 1.28 -20.74
CA PHE A 17 9.06 0.99 -20.43
C PHE A 17 10.00 2.07 -21.01
N PRO A 18 10.07 3.25 -20.37
CA PRO A 18 10.87 4.40 -20.81
C PRO A 18 12.34 4.06 -21.14
N PRO A 19 13.05 3.25 -20.34
CA PRO A 19 14.45 2.93 -20.62
C PRO A 19 14.68 2.24 -21.97
N ALA A 20 13.80 1.33 -22.42
CA ALA A 20 14.00 0.72 -23.73
C ALA A 20 13.64 1.66 -24.88
N ALA A 21 12.73 2.63 -24.67
CA ALA A 21 12.44 3.63 -25.70
C ALA A 21 13.66 4.52 -25.95
N VAL A 22 14.34 4.93 -24.88
CA VAL A 22 15.56 5.74 -24.98
C VAL A 22 16.73 4.94 -25.53
N MET A 23 16.87 3.67 -25.14
CA MET A 23 17.88 2.78 -25.73
C MET A 23 17.71 2.62 -27.25
N LEU A 24 16.47 2.50 -27.73
CA LEU A 24 16.17 2.39 -29.16
C LEU A 24 16.36 3.70 -29.93
N LEU A 25 16.33 4.85 -29.24
CA LEU A 25 16.45 6.17 -29.87
C LEU A 25 17.88 6.72 -29.83
N CYS A 26 18.53 6.67 -28.66
CA CYS A 26 19.85 7.28 -28.41
C CYS A 26 20.98 6.26 -28.25
N GLY A 27 20.68 4.95 -28.14
CA GLY A 27 21.68 3.92 -27.88
C GLY A 27 22.14 3.86 -26.42
N PHE A 28 23.39 3.42 -26.20
CA PHE A 28 24.03 3.35 -24.88
C PHE A 28 24.71 4.68 -24.55
N ASP A 29 23.93 5.66 -24.10
CA ASP A 29 24.42 6.98 -23.68
C ASP A 29 23.94 7.34 -22.26
N MET A 30 24.40 8.47 -21.72
CA MET A 30 24.02 8.98 -20.40
C MET A 30 22.51 9.17 -20.24
N ASP A 31 21.80 9.47 -21.33
CA ASP A 31 20.34 9.57 -21.34
C ASP A 31 19.64 8.25 -20.97
N LEU A 32 20.22 7.11 -21.38
CA LEU A 32 19.74 5.79 -21.01
C LEU A 32 19.94 5.53 -19.51
N LEU A 33 21.13 5.89 -18.98
CA LEU A 33 21.44 5.72 -17.57
C LEU A 33 20.48 6.53 -16.68
N LEU A 34 20.23 7.80 -17.04
CA LEU A 34 19.29 8.65 -16.32
C LEU A 34 17.85 8.10 -16.38
N ASN A 35 17.41 7.63 -17.54
CA ASN A 35 16.07 7.01 -17.66
C ASN A 35 15.96 5.72 -16.84
N CYS A 36 17.00 4.89 -16.80
CA CYS A 36 17.05 3.72 -15.92
C CYS A 36 16.93 4.12 -14.46
N VAL A 37 17.66 5.15 -14.01
CA VAL A 37 17.59 5.64 -12.63
C VAL A 37 16.19 6.16 -12.29
N PHE A 38 15.60 7.01 -13.15
CA PHE A 38 14.24 7.50 -12.92
C PHE A 38 13.20 6.39 -12.92
N PHE A 39 13.33 5.40 -13.81
CA PHE A 39 12.45 4.25 -13.84
C PHE A 39 12.54 3.43 -12.54
N LEU A 40 13.75 3.14 -12.07
CA LEU A 40 13.97 2.45 -10.78
C LEU A 40 13.43 3.26 -9.61
N LEU A 41 13.67 4.57 -9.59
CA LEU A 41 13.14 5.47 -8.57
C LEU A 41 11.62 5.54 -8.55
N ALA A 42 10.92 5.31 -9.67
CA ALA A 42 9.46 5.24 -9.70
C ALA A 42 8.95 3.85 -9.31
N VAL A 43 9.57 2.80 -9.84
CA VAL A 43 9.17 1.40 -9.66
C VAL A 43 9.35 0.96 -8.21
N ILE A 44 10.51 1.22 -7.61
CA ILE A 44 10.84 0.73 -6.26
C ILE A 44 9.83 1.24 -5.20
N PRO A 45 9.58 2.56 -5.03
CA PRO A 45 8.64 3.03 -4.02
C PRO A 45 7.21 2.57 -4.29
N SER A 46 6.80 2.43 -5.56
CA SER A 46 5.49 1.90 -5.92
C SER A 46 5.30 0.45 -5.42
N HIS A 47 6.29 -0.41 -5.65
CA HIS A 47 6.25 -1.80 -5.21
C HIS A 47 6.31 -1.92 -3.69
N ILE A 48 7.19 -1.16 -3.03
CA ILE A 48 7.30 -1.12 -1.56
C ILE A 48 5.96 -0.66 -0.96
N HIS A 49 5.33 0.35 -1.54
CA HIS A 49 4.04 0.86 -1.07
C HIS A 49 2.91 -0.17 -1.23
N GLY A 50 2.83 -0.84 -2.40
CA GLY A 50 1.88 -1.93 -2.62
C GLY A 50 2.08 -3.10 -1.66
N PHE A 51 3.34 -3.45 -1.38
CA PHE A 51 3.70 -4.48 -0.40
C PHE A 51 3.30 -4.05 1.02
N TYR A 52 3.54 -2.81 1.41
CA TYR A 52 3.14 -2.26 2.71
C TYR A 52 1.62 -2.33 2.95
N ILE A 53 0.81 -1.98 1.94
CA ILE A 53 -0.65 -2.12 1.99
C ILE A 53 -1.04 -3.59 2.17
N SER A 54 -0.45 -4.48 1.38
CA SER A 54 -0.75 -5.92 1.40
C SER A 54 -0.40 -6.55 2.75
N CYS A 55 0.81 -6.31 3.27
CA CYS A 55 1.23 -6.77 4.59
C CYS A 55 0.32 -6.23 5.70
N THR A 56 -0.04 -4.95 5.63
CA THR A 56 -0.96 -4.34 6.61
C THR A 56 -2.32 -5.02 6.56
N TYR A 57 -2.88 -5.25 5.38
CA TYR A 57 -4.15 -5.95 5.20
C TYR A 57 -4.12 -7.35 5.82
N PHE A 58 -3.12 -8.18 5.48
CA PHE A 58 -3.03 -9.56 5.97
C PHE A 58 -2.85 -9.62 7.48
N HIS A 59 -2.00 -8.76 8.04
CA HIS A 59 -1.79 -8.69 9.49
C HIS A 59 -3.09 -8.32 10.22
N ARG A 60 -3.86 -7.36 9.71
CA ARG A 60 -5.14 -6.95 10.32
C ARG A 60 -6.23 -7.99 10.13
N ARG A 61 -6.32 -8.62 8.96
CA ARG A 61 -7.25 -9.73 8.68
C ARG A 61 -7.04 -10.87 9.67
N HIS A 62 -5.78 -11.19 10.00
CA HIS A 62 -5.46 -12.20 11.00
C HIS A 62 -5.91 -11.81 12.42
N LYS A 63 -5.83 -10.52 12.81
CA LYS A 63 -6.36 -10.03 14.09
C LYS A 63 -7.88 -10.17 14.18
N VAL A 64 -8.60 -9.78 13.12
CA VAL A 64 -10.06 -9.94 13.06
C VAL A 64 -10.46 -11.40 13.16
N LYS A 65 -9.75 -12.31 12.46
CA LYS A 65 -9.99 -13.76 12.55
C LYS A 65 -9.84 -14.28 13.99
N LYS A 66 -8.94 -13.67 14.77
CA LYS A 66 -8.75 -13.95 16.21
C LYS A 66 -9.70 -13.16 17.13
N ARG A 67 -10.74 -12.51 16.59
CA ARG A 67 -11.68 -11.64 17.32
C ARG A 67 -10.98 -10.54 18.12
N ARG A 68 -9.88 -9.99 17.60
CA ARG A 68 -9.16 -8.85 18.16
C ARG A 68 -9.34 -7.61 17.30
N TYR A 69 -9.27 -6.43 17.91
CA TYR A 69 -9.42 -5.18 17.19
C TYR A 69 -8.28 -5.02 16.15
N PRO A 70 -8.59 -4.76 14.86
CA PRO A 70 -7.58 -4.68 13.79
C PRO A 70 -6.63 -3.47 13.93
N GLY A 71 -7.02 -2.44 14.67
CA GLY A 71 -6.26 -1.21 14.88
C GLY A 71 -6.87 0.00 14.16
N GLY A 72 -6.36 1.20 14.48
CA GLY A 72 -6.82 2.48 13.92
C GLY A 72 -6.21 2.83 12.54
N PRO A 73 -6.41 4.06 12.05
CA PRO A 73 -5.82 4.52 10.79
C PRO A 73 -4.29 4.42 10.81
N LYS A 74 -3.69 4.19 9.64
CA LYS A 74 -2.22 4.17 9.45
C LYS A 74 -1.82 5.17 8.38
N SER A 75 -0.59 5.68 8.47
CA SER A 75 -0.04 6.57 7.44
C SER A 75 -0.03 5.87 6.08
N LEU A 76 -0.29 6.67 5.04
CA LEU A 76 -0.31 6.24 3.63
C LEU A 76 -1.34 5.13 3.33
N ILE A 77 -2.33 4.91 4.19
CA ILE A 77 -3.45 3.99 3.95
C ILE A 77 -4.76 4.70 4.30
N TYR A 78 -5.50 5.11 3.27
CA TYR A 78 -6.78 5.81 3.43
C TYR A 78 -7.99 4.89 3.33
N SER A 79 -7.81 3.66 2.84
CA SER A 79 -8.91 2.71 2.65
C SER A 79 -9.33 2.05 3.97
N SER A 80 -10.57 2.29 4.38
CA SER A 80 -11.21 1.64 5.54
C SER A 80 -11.23 0.11 5.41
N TYR A 81 -11.32 -0.43 4.17
CA TYR A 81 -11.30 -1.86 3.93
C TYR A 81 -9.95 -2.50 4.33
N VAL A 82 -8.84 -1.85 3.95
CA VAL A 82 -7.49 -2.29 4.30
C VAL A 82 -7.25 -2.16 5.80
N THR A 83 -7.65 -1.03 6.40
CA THR A 83 -7.47 -0.80 7.84
C THR A 83 -8.36 -1.71 8.69
N ASN A 84 -9.50 -2.16 8.19
CA ASN A 84 -10.33 -3.11 8.91
C ASN A 84 -9.89 -4.56 8.69
N GLY A 85 -8.92 -4.81 7.79
CA GLY A 85 -8.53 -6.17 7.42
C GLY A 85 -9.67 -6.94 6.72
N GLY A 86 -10.55 -6.22 6.00
CA GLY A 86 -11.71 -6.77 5.31
C GLY A 86 -12.98 -6.93 6.16
N ALA A 87 -12.96 -6.54 7.43
CA ALA A 87 -14.14 -6.60 8.31
C ALA A 87 -15.10 -5.42 8.12
N SER A 88 -16.39 -5.66 8.41
CA SER A 88 -17.39 -4.58 8.46
C SER A 88 -17.08 -3.60 9.60
N ASN A 89 -17.40 -2.32 9.40
CA ASN A 89 -17.25 -1.29 10.42
C ASN A 89 -17.99 -1.65 11.72
N GLU A 90 -19.14 -2.33 11.62
CA GLU A 90 -19.89 -2.79 12.79
C GLU A 90 -19.15 -3.88 13.57
N GLU A 91 -18.57 -4.85 12.86
CA GLU A 91 -17.75 -5.89 13.49
C GLU A 91 -16.55 -5.26 14.19
N VAL A 92 -15.83 -4.35 13.52
CA VAL A 92 -14.68 -3.64 14.10
C VAL A 92 -15.08 -2.83 15.33
N ARG A 93 -16.23 -2.13 15.31
CA ARG A 93 -16.77 -1.41 16.48
C ARG A 93 -17.09 -2.36 17.63
N SER A 94 -17.65 -3.54 17.33
CA SER A 94 -17.95 -4.56 18.34
C SER A 94 -16.67 -5.10 18.99
N LEU A 95 -15.61 -5.34 18.21
CA LEU A 95 -14.31 -5.81 18.68
C LEU A 95 -13.62 -4.74 19.52
N TYR A 96 -13.67 -3.48 19.09
CA TYR A 96 -13.16 -2.34 19.86
C TYR A 96 -13.84 -2.24 21.24
N ARG A 97 -15.18 -2.34 21.27
CA ARG A 97 -15.96 -2.31 22.52
C ARG A 97 -15.61 -3.47 23.44
N LYS A 98 -15.41 -4.67 22.91
CA LYS A 98 -15.02 -5.85 23.70
C LYS A 98 -13.65 -5.68 24.35
N GLU A 99 -12.64 -5.21 23.61
CA GLU A 99 -11.28 -5.01 24.15
C GLU A 99 -11.20 -3.81 25.10
N HIS A 100 -11.81 -2.66 24.79
CA HIS A 100 -11.67 -1.43 25.58
C HIS A 100 -12.74 -1.26 26.69
N GLY A 101 -13.95 -1.77 26.47
CA GLY A 101 -15.07 -1.65 27.42
C GLY A 101 -14.88 -2.47 28.70
N GLY A 102 -14.13 -3.58 28.64
CA GLY A 102 -13.81 -4.40 29.82
C GLY A 102 -12.71 -3.78 30.70
N ASN A 103 -11.77 -3.04 30.11
CA ASN A 103 -10.61 -2.51 30.81
C ASN A 103 -11.01 -1.39 31.81
N SER A 104 -11.97 -0.52 31.43
CA SER A 104 -12.50 0.51 32.34
C SER A 104 -13.11 -0.07 33.62
N ARG A 105 -13.84 -1.20 33.54
CA ARG A 105 -14.42 -1.87 34.72
C ARG A 105 -13.37 -2.50 35.62
N ARG A 106 -12.29 -3.06 35.05
CA ARG A 106 -11.17 -3.63 35.82
C ARG A 106 -10.34 -2.55 36.52
N THR A 107 -10.03 -1.45 35.84
CA THR A 107 -9.29 -0.32 36.43
C THR A 107 -10.06 0.35 37.56
N SER A 108 -11.38 0.54 37.39
CA SER A 108 -12.27 1.06 38.43
C SER A 108 -12.31 0.16 39.68
N ARG A 109 -12.48 -1.16 39.52
CA ARG A 109 -12.45 -2.12 40.65
C ARG A 109 -11.10 -2.21 41.36
N ARG A 110 -9.99 -1.97 40.65
CA ARG A 110 -8.66 -1.97 41.26
C ARG A 110 -8.41 -0.67 42.06
N LYS A 111 -8.96 0.46 41.61
CA LYS A 111 -8.85 1.74 42.32
C LYS A 111 -9.74 1.82 43.56
N SER A 112 -10.83 1.06 43.64
CA SER A 112 -11.69 0.98 44.84
C SER A 112 -11.20 0.00 45.91
N ARG A 113 -10.09 -0.71 45.66
CA ARG A 113 -9.48 -1.68 46.60
C ARG A 113 -8.19 -1.15 47.24
N ILE A 114 -7.83 0.10 46.94
CA ILE A 114 -6.72 0.86 47.54
C ILE A 114 -7.38 2.00 48.31
#